data_AF-A0A370FHE7-F1
#
_entry.id   AF-A0A370FHE7-F1
#
_cell.length_a   1.000
_cell.length_b   1.000
_cell.length_c   1.000
_cell.angle_alpha   90.00
_cell.angle_beta   90.00
_cell.angle_gamma   90.00
#
_symmetry.space_group_name_H-M   'P 1'
#
loop_
_entity.id
_entity.type
_entity.pdbx_description
1 polymer ?
#
loop_
_entity_poly.entity_id
_entity_poly.type
_entity_poly.pdbx_seq_one_letter_code
_entity_poly.pdbx_strand_id
1 'polypeptide(L)'
;MGSSSAFAAAPAANAAISNQASASYLDTNGNPQLAASNVVVTAVQQVGSFTLGAQATTSGPLYGANTKAGAAGAVIYAPHVLSNTGNGSDSFNISVAGSANHNIAIWSPRPPGSHRKWPTCSRPVPMRPA
;
A
#
# COMPACT_ATOMS: atom_id res chain seq x y z
N MET A 1 -1.67 -19.45 -25.86
CA MET A 1 -1.94 -19.66 -24.42
C MET A 1 -0.74 -19.10 -23.67
N GLY A 2 -0.82 -17.89 -23.14
CA GLY A 2 0.29 -17.27 -22.39
C GLY A 2 0.09 -17.52 -20.91
N SER A 3 1.00 -18.26 -20.27
CA SER A 3 1.02 -18.37 -18.81
C SER A 3 1.40 -17.00 -18.24
N SER A 4 0.48 -16.37 -17.53
CA SER A 4 0.79 -15.25 -16.64
C SER A 4 1.79 -15.74 -15.59
N SER A 5 2.99 -15.18 -15.59
CA SER A 5 3.96 -15.38 -14.52
C SER A 5 3.35 -14.87 -13.22
N ALA A 6 2.94 -15.79 -12.34
CA ALA A 6 2.56 -15.45 -10.97
C ALA A 6 3.85 -15.24 -10.18
N PHE A 7 4.19 -14.00 -9.87
CA PHE A 7 5.24 -13.71 -8.90
C PHE A 7 4.68 -13.98 -7.51
N ALA A 8 5.38 -14.78 -6.70
CA ALA A 8 5.02 -14.97 -5.31
C ALA A 8 5.10 -13.62 -4.58
N ALA A 9 4.07 -13.27 -3.82
CA ALA A 9 4.09 -12.07 -2.98
C ALA A 9 5.20 -12.20 -1.93
N ALA A 10 5.89 -11.10 -1.63
CA ALA A 10 6.87 -11.07 -0.56
C ALA A 10 6.21 -11.46 0.78
N PRO A 11 6.89 -12.20 1.67
CA PRO A 11 6.38 -12.49 3.00
C PRO A 11 6.01 -11.21 3.76
N ALA A 12 4.88 -11.22 4.45
CA ALA A 12 4.43 -10.08 5.23
C ALA A 12 5.45 -9.68 6.30
N ALA A 13 5.51 -8.38 6.60
CA ALA A 13 6.29 -7.88 7.73
C ALA A 13 5.91 -8.63 9.02
N ASN A 14 6.91 -8.88 9.86
CA ASN A 14 6.81 -9.62 11.11
C ASN A 14 6.46 -11.10 10.98
N ALA A 15 6.38 -11.66 9.76
CA ALA A 15 6.27 -13.10 9.59
C ALA A 15 7.51 -13.81 10.18
N ALA A 16 7.27 -14.85 10.97
CA ALA A 16 8.31 -15.69 11.53
C ALA A 16 8.57 -16.88 10.60
N ILE A 17 9.81 -17.01 10.14
CA ILE A 17 10.28 -18.16 9.36
C ILE A 17 11.14 -19.01 10.28
N SER A 18 10.75 -20.27 10.45
CA SER A 18 11.38 -21.20 11.38
C SER A 18 12.12 -22.30 10.62
N ASN A 19 13.33 -22.64 11.07
CA ASN A 19 14.10 -23.78 10.57
C ASN A 19 14.49 -24.71 11.72
N GLN A 20 14.22 -26.00 11.54
CA GLN A 20 14.65 -27.07 12.43
C GLN A 20 14.99 -28.29 11.59
N ALA A 21 16.25 -28.73 11.66
CA ALA A 21 16.68 -29.97 11.01
C ALA A 21 16.47 -31.18 11.94
N SER A 22 16.16 -32.33 11.35
CA SER A 22 16.05 -33.61 12.04
C SER A 22 16.78 -34.72 11.28
N ALA A 23 17.36 -35.67 12.01
CA ALA A 23 18.00 -36.86 11.46
C ALA A 23 17.46 -38.12 12.14
N SER A 24 17.18 -39.16 11.36
CA SER A 24 16.78 -40.48 11.85
C SER A 24 17.92 -41.49 11.69
N TYR A 25 18.20 -42.29 12.72
CA TYR A 25 19.22 -43.34 12.70
C TYR A 25 18.75 -44.57 13.47
N LEU A 26 19.39 -45.71 13.26
CA LEU A 26 19.18 -46.90 14.08
C LEU A 26 20.27 -46.95 15.17
N ASP A 27 19.88 -47.23 16.40
CA ASP A 27 20.84 -47.52 17.47
C ASP A 27 21.47 -48.91 17.31
N THR A 28 22.39 -49.26 18.20
CA THR A 28 23.12 -50.53 18.17
C THR A 28 22.21 -51.75 18.36
N ASN A 29 20.99 -51.55 18.86
CA ASN A 29 19.96 -52.59 19.04
C ASN A 29 18.96 -52.63 17.87
N GLY A 30 19.15 -51.80 16.83
CA GLY A 30 18.29 -51.73 15.66
C GLY A 30 17.02 -50.91 15.87
N ASN A 31 16.90 -50.14 16.96
CA ASN A 31 15.74 -49.28 17.18
C ASN A 31 15.91 -47.92 16.50
N PRO A 32 14.86 -47.38 15.87
CA PRO A 32 14.90 -46.05 15.26
C PRO A 32 14.96 -44.96 16.32
N GLN A 33 15.86 -43.99 16.09
CA GLN A 33 16.08 -42.82 16.90
C GLN A 33 15.92 -41.57 16.05
N LEU A 34 15.46 -40.49 16.67
CA LEU A 34 15.29 -39.19 16.04
C LEU A 34 16.08 -38.14 16.82
N ALA A 35 17.03 -37.49 16.15
CA ALA A 35 17.72 -36.33 16.68
C ALA A 35 17.20 -35.07 15.97
N ALA A 36 16.77 -34.07 16.74
CA ALA A 36 16.38 -32.77 16.21
C ALA A 36 17.37 -31.71 16.70
N SER A 37 17.68 -30.76 15.81
CA SER A 37 18.42 -29.55 16.14
C SER A 37 17.53 -28.52 16.86
N ASN A 38 18.15 -27.41 17.28
CA ASN A 38 17.43 -26.27 17.83
C ASN A 38 16.66 -25.52 16.73
N VAL A 39 15.53 -24.93 17.12
CA VAL A 39 14.75 -24.07 16.24
C VAL A 39 15.45 -22.72 16.10
N VAL A 40 15.70 -22.32 14.86
CA VAL A 40 16.13 -20.96 14.51
C VAL A 40 14.95 -20.22 13.92
N VAL A 41 14.63 -19.04 14.45
CA VAL A 41 13.54 -18.19 13.96
C VAL A 41 14.12 -16.90 13.39
N THR A 42 13.76 -16.58 12.15
CA THR A 42 14.03 -15.30 11.52
C THR A 42 12.73 -14.53 11.34
N ALA A 43 12.73 -13.25 11.72
CA ALA A 43 11.61 -12.36 11.52
C ALA A 43 11.79 -11.55 10.24
N VAL A 44 10.75 -11.49 9.42
CA VAL A 44 10.73 -10.66 8.22
C VAL A 44 10.58 -9.20 8.64
N GLN A 45 11.56 -8.37 8.27
CA GLN A 45 11.50 -6.94 8.55
C GLN A 45 10.53 -6.23 7.59
N GLN A 46 9.95 -5.12 8.04
CA GLN A 46 9.15 -4.27 7.18
C GLN A 46 10.03 -3.57 6.15
N VAL A 47 9.58 -3.58 4.90
CA VAL A 47 10.15 -2.85 3.77
C VAL A 47 9.04 -1.99 3.18
N GLY A 48 9.17 -0.68 3.32
CA GLY A 48 8.25 0.29 2.72
C GLY A 48 8.54 0.44 1.22
N SER A 49 7.50 0.44 0.40
CA SER A 49 7.61 0.61 -1.04
C SER A 49 6.28 1.05 -1.63
N PHE A 50 6.32 1.89 -2.67
CA PHE A 50 5.10 2.32 -3.34
C PHE A 50 5.32 2.62 -4.81
N THR A 51 4.22 2.63 -5.56
CA THR A 51 4.16 3.14 -6.93
C THR A 51 3.08 4.22 -7.03
N LEU A 52 3.36 5.28 -7.81
CA LEU A 52 2.44 6.38 -8.07
C LEU A 52 2.14 6.44 -9.57
N GLY A 53 1.00 5.86 -9.98
CA GLY A 53 0.62 5.67 -11.38
C GLY A 53 1.20 4.39 -12.01
N ALA A 54 0.98 4.23 -13.32
CA ALA A 54 1.36 3.02 -14.07
C ALA A 54 2.87 2.87 -14.35
N GLN A 55 3.71 3.81 -13.89
CA GLN A 55 5.13 3.84 -14.20
C GLN A 55 5.95 3.78 -12.92
N ALA A 56 6.49 2.59 -12.63
CA ALA A 56 7.55 2.43 -11.65
C ALA A 56 8.87 2.82 -12.32
N THR A 57 9.48 3.94 -11.92
CA THR A 57 10.85 4.25 -12.30
C THR A 57 11.78 3.92 -11.14
N THR A 58 12.64 2.93 -11.34
CA THR A 58 13.56 2.37 -10.33
C THR A 58 14.69 3.34 -9.91
N SER A 59 14.70 4.60 -10.36
CA SER A 59 15.84 5.50 -10.14
C SER A 59 15.51 7.00 -10.24
N GLY A 60 14.40 7.43 -9.64
CA GLY A 60 14.05 8.85 -9.55
C GLY A 60 12.72 9.09 -8.85
N PRO A 61 12.32 10.35 -8.60
CA PRO A 61 11.00 10.62 -8.06
C PRO A 61 9.95 10.09 -9.05
N LEU A 62 8.99 9.33 -8.53
CA LEU A 62 7.94 8.68 -9.31
C LEU A 62 6.96 9.74 -9.85
N TYR A 63 7.31 10.39 -10.96
CA TYR A 63 6.44 11.35 -11.63
C TYR A 63 5.54 10.63 -12.64
N GLY A 64 4.33 10.26 -12.23
CA GLY A 64 3.26 10.04 -13.19
C GLY A 64 2.80 11.40 -13.72
N ALA A 65 3.18 11.79 -14.94
CA ALA A 65 2.66 13.02 -15.52
C ALA A 65 1.16 12.88 -15.79
N ASN A 66 0.33 13.70 -15.12
CA ASN A 66 -1.10 13.78 -15.37
C ASN A 66 -1.46 15.18 -15.87
N THR A 67 -0.89 15.50 -17.02
CA THR A 67 -1.12 16.77 -17.69
C THR A 67 -2.54 16.79 -18.24
N LYS A 68 -3.40 17.64 -17.69
CA LYS A 68 -4.74 17.89 -18.20
C LYS A 68 -4.95 19.39 -18.40
N ALA A 69 -5.53 19.74 -19.54
CA ALA A 69 -5.88 21.12 -19.87
C ALA A 69 -7.39 21.31 -19.73
N GLY A 70 -7.78 22.50 -19.28
CA GLY A 70 -9.18 22.93 -19.14
C GLY A 70 -9.36 24.34 -19.65
N ALA A 71 -10.57 24.65 -20.11
CA ALA A 71 -10.97 26.03 -20.37
C ALA A 71 -11.03 26.82 -19.05
N ALA A 72 -10.94 28.15 -19.13
CA ALA A 72 -11.09 29.01 -17.96
C ALA A 72 -12.44 28.75 -17.25
N GLY A 73 -12.39 28.57 -15.93
CA GLY A 73 -13.56 28.25 -15.11
C GLY A 73 -13.98 26.78 -15.09
N ALA A 74 -13.35 25.91 -15.90
CA ALA A 74 -13.63 24.48 -15.87
C ALA A 74 -13.00 23.80 -14.64
N VAL A 75 -13.73 22.84 -14.05
CA VAL A 75 -13.18 21.92 -13.04
C VAL A 75 -12.52 20.75 -13.74
N ILE A 76 -11.27 20.47 -13.39
CA ILE A 76 -10.47 19.39 -13.99
C ILE A 76 -10.18 18.32 -12.93
N TYR A 77 -10.45 17.06 -13.28
CA TYR A 77 -10.14 15.90 -12.45
C TYR A 77 -8.87 15.21 -12.96
N ALA A 78 -7.85 15.12 -12.10
CA ALA A 78 -6.57 14.49 -12.39
C ALA A 78 -6.34 13.27 -11.45
N PRO A 79 -6.87 12.07 -11.79
CA PRO A 79 -6.76 10.90 -10.92
C PRO A 79 -5.38 10.24 -11.00
N HIS A 80 -4.91 9.73 -9.85
CA HIS A 80 -3.72 8.87 -9.73
C HIS A 80 -4.04 7.63 -8.89
N VAL A 81 -3.30 6.56 -9.12
CA VAL A 81 -3.32 5.36 -8.28
C VAL A 81 -2.03 5.31 -7.50
N LEU A 82 -2.14 5.34 -6.16
CA LEU A 82 -1.03 5.09 -5.25
C LEU A 82 -1.18 3.67 -4.74
N SER A 83 -0.21 2.80 -5.06
CA SER A 83 -0.20 1.42 -4.61
C SER A 83 0.95 1.22 -3.63
N ASN A 84 0.64 0.70 -2.45
CA ASN A 84 1.67 0.15 -1.56
C ASN A 84 2.16 -1.16 -2.17
N THR A 85 3.46 -1.23 -2.45
CA THR A 85 4.16 -2.41 -2.98
C THR A 85 5.15 -2.98 -1.97
N GLY A 86 5.16 -2.44 -0.74
CA GLY A 86 5.89 -2.97 0.39
C GLY A 86 5.26 -4.26 0.93
N ASN A 87 5.94 -4.85 1.92
CA ASN A 87 5.47 -6.08 2.58
C ASN A 87 4.68 -5.82 3.87
N GLY A 88 4.41 -4.56 4.19
CA GLY A 88 3.72 -4.13 5.40
C GLY A 88 2.73 -3.00 5.12
N SER A 89 2.01 -2.58 6.15
CA SER A 89 1.12 -1.41 6.06
C SER A 89 1.93 -0.12 6.08
N ASP A 90 1.75 0.73 5.07
CA ASP A 90 2.38 2.05 4.97
C ASP A 90 1.34 3.16 5.13
N SER A 91 1.77 4.31 5.64
CA SER A 91 0.97 5.55 5.70
C SER A 91 1.58 6.59 4.77
N PHE A 92 0.76 7.18 3.91
CA PHE A 92 1.21 8.15 2.92
C PHE A 92 0.68 9.55 3.25
N ASN A 93 1.58 10.52 3.33
CA ASN A 93 1.21 11.93 3.40
C ASN A 93 1.11 12.49 1.97
N ILE A 94 -0.06 12.97 1.56
CA ILE A 94 -0.30 13.54 0.24
C ILE A 94 -0.47 15.05 0.41
N SER A 95 0.37 15.82 -0.29
CA SER A 95 0.29 17.28 -0.32
C SER A 95 0.15 17.78 -1.75
N VAL A 96 -0.50 18.93 -1.90
CA VAL A 96 -0.58 19.64 -3.17
C VAL A 96 0.35 20.83 -3.10
N ALA A 97 1.31 20.89 -4.03
CA ALA A 97 2.08 22.10 -4.29
C ALA A 97 1.45 22.82 -5.48
N GLY A 98 0.91 24.03 -5.26
CA GLY A 98 0.33 24.86 -6.31
C GLY A 98 0.87 26.29 -6.23
N SER A 99 0.95 26.98 -7.37
CA SER A 99 1.18 28.42 -7.41
C SER A 99 -0.06 29.16 -6.87
N ALA A 100 0.14 30.29 -6.18
CA ALA A 100 -0.94 31.03 -5.54
C ALA A 100 -2.08 31.34 -6.53
N ASN A 101 -3.34 31.17 -6.08
CA ASN A 101 -4.62 31.39 -6.78
C ASN A 101 -5.35 30.15 -7.36
N HIS A 102 -5.00 28.92 -6.97
CA HIS A 102 -5.79 27.72 -7.32
C HIS A 102 -6.54 27.13 -6.11
N ASN A 103 -7.84 26.84 -6.29
CA ASN A 103 -8.61 26.01 -5.35
C ASN A 103 -8.41 24.53 -5.72
N ILE A 104 -7.50 23.84 -5.02
CA ILE A 104 -7.18 22.44 -5.28
C ILE A 104 -7.60 21.60 -4.07
N ALA A 105 -8.40 20.57 -4.31
CA ALA A 105 -8.83 19.63 -3.28
C ALA A 105 -8.28 18.22 -3.58
N ILE A 106 -7.79 17.54 -2.55
CA ILE A 106 -7.43 16.11 -2.61
C ILE A 106 -8.69 15.30 -2.34
N TRP A 107 -9.00 14.34 -3.20
CA TRP A 107 -10.16 13.46 -3.04
C TRP A 107 -9.73 12.00 -3.06
N SER A 108 -10.19 11.23 -2.07
CA SER A 108 -10.07 9.77 -2.05
C SER A 108 -11.45 9.15 -2.23
N PRO A 109 -11.63 8.19 -3.17
CA PRO A 109 -12.90 7.49 -3.30
C PRO A 109 -13.24 6.76 -2.01
N ARG A 110 -14.50 6.88 -1.60
CA ARG A 110 -15.03 6.19 -0.42
C ARG A 110 -15.12 4.69 -0.71
N PRO A 111 -14.71 3.80 0.22
CA PRO A 111 -14.96 2.37 0.08
C PRO A 111 -16.46 2.11 -0.09
N PRO A 112 -16.88 1.21 -0.99
CA PRO A 112 -18.29 0.87 -1.16
C PRO A 112 -18.88 0.40 0.19
N GLY A 113 -19.95 1.05 0.66
CA GLY A 113 -20.74 0.58 1.82
C GLY A 113 -20.68 1.41 3.12
N SER A 114 -19.98 2.54 3.20
CA SER A 114 -19.96 3.34 4.43
C SER A 114 -20.97 4.51 4.39
N HIS A 115 -22.07 4.39 5.14
CA HIS A 115 -23.17 5.38 5.17
C HIS A 115 -23.06 6.39 6.33
N ARG A 116 -21.88 6.96 6.60
CA ARG A 116 -21.77 8.14 7.48
C ARG A 116 -21.85 9.40 6.64
N LYS A 117 -22.95 10.15 6.78
CA LYS A 117 -23.17 11.45 6.14
C LYS A 117 -21.93 12.32 6.32
N TRP A 118 -21.48 12.95 5.23
CA TRP A 118 -20.46 14.00 5.26
C TRP A 118 -20.88 15.10 6.26
N PRO A 119 -19.93 15.84 6.86
CA PRO A 119 -20.27 17.16 7.38
C PRO A 119 -20.79 17.95 6.18
N THR A 120 -22.10 18.15 6.11
CA THR A 120 -22.72 19.04 5.14
C THR A 120 -21.99 20.38 5.23
N CYS A 121 -21.51 20.90 4.10
CA CYS A 121 -21.17 22.32 4.00
C CYS A 121 -22.33 23.11 4.61
N SER A 122 -22.09 23.73 5.76
CA SER A 122 -23.10 24.55 6.44
C SER A 122 -23.49 25.67 5.47
N ARG A 123 -24.69 25.59 4.88
CA ARG A 123 -25.26 26.74 4.17
C ARG A 123 -25.31 27.90 5.17
N PRO A 124 -24.87 29.12 4.82
CA PRO A 124 -25.02 30.28 5.68
C PRO A 124 -26.50 30.45 6.03
N VAL A 125 -26.81 30.52 7.32
CA VAL A 125 -28.15 30.86 7.81
C VAL A 125 -28.36 32.34 7.47
N PRO A 126 -29.42 32.74 6.76
CA PRO A 126 -29.72 34.15 6.56
C PRO A 126 -30.01 34.78 7.93
N MET A 127 -29.30 35.84 8.30
CA MET A 127 -29.66 36.64 9.46
C MET A 127 -31.04 37.24 9.21
N ARG A 128 -32.02 36.90 10.05
CA ARG A 128 -33.32 37.56 10.11
C ARG A 128 -33.09 39.01 10.56
N PRO A 129 -33.57 40.04 9.83
CA PRO A 129 -33.48 41.42 10.31
C PRO A 129 -34.29 41.60 11.60
N ALA A 130 -33.84 42.53 12.44
CA ALA A 130 -34.50 42.93 13.69
C ALA A 130 -35.90 43.51 13.43
#